data_AF-A0A2V7KH14-F1
#
_entry.id   AF-A0A2V7KH14-F1
#
_cell.length_a   1.000
_cell.length_b   1.000
_cell.length_c   1.000
_cell.angle_alpha   90.00
_cell.angle_beta   90.00
_cell.angle_gamma   90.00
#
_symmetry.space_group_name_H-M   'P 1'
#
loop_
_entity.id
_entity.type
_entity.pdbx_description
1 polymer ?
#
loop_
_entity_poly.entity_id
_entity_poly.type
_entity_poly.pdbx_seq_one_letter_code
_entity_poly.pdbx_strand_id
1 'polypeptide(L)'
;MGFRVKSGWAAAVLIAKSAKAPMVIDSRVIELADLDVADSRQPYHAGFGTEETDTAKVTRLVRGIERFSRRAIAALLDEYRAEHRVRRAAVVVASLTDPATIANQHMRAHASEGRLFRTVLVDALEQCGVTVRVVLERDVYDLLGKAVRRSPSQVKTRVAALGEGVGRWRAEQKVAAAAAWLIS
;
A
#
# COMPACT_ATOMS: atom_id res chain seq x y z
N MET A 1 -11.13 -2.12 -1.42
CA MET A 1 -9.98 -1.61 -2.21
C MET A 1 -8.71 -2.31 -1.74
N GLY A 2 -7.66 -2.29 -2.55
CA GLY A 2 -6.38 -2.90 -2.19
C GLY A 2 -5.22 -1.97 -2.51
N PHE A 3 -4.16 -2.08 -1.71
CA PHE A 3 -2.95 -1.28 -1.84
C PHE A 3 -1.71 -2.16 -1.86
N ARG A 4 -0.69 -1.75 -2.63
CA ARG A 4 0.67 -2.25 -2.47
C ARG A 4 1.59 -1.09 -2.12
N VAL A 5 2.14 -1.11 -0.90
CA VAL A 5 2.92 0.01 -0.33
C VAL A 5 4.41 -0.09 -0.66
N LYS A 6 5.00 1.05 -1.00
CA LYS A 6 6.45 1.26 -1.15
C LYS A 6 6.84 2.51 -0.36
N SER A 7 8.14 2.79 -0.26
CA SER A 7 8.60 4.03 0.38
C SER A 7 8.08 5.23 -0.41
N GLY A 8 7.23 6.06 0.21
CA GLY A 8 6.72 7.30 -0.36
C GLY A 8 5.43 7.21 -1.18
N TRP A 9 4.97 6.01 -1.58
CA TRP A 9 3.82 5.87 -2.47
C TRP A 9 3.16 4.48 -2.37
N ALA A 10 1.96 4.34 -2.92
CA ALA A 10 1.31 3.04 -3.06
C ALA A 10 0.60 2.89 -4.41
N ALA A 11 0.59 1.68 -4.97
CA ALA A 11 -0.40 1.33 -5.97
C ALA A 11 -1.75 1.13 -5.27
N ALA A 12 -2.81 1.75 -5.78
CA ALA A 12 -4.17 1.62 -5.25
C ALA A 12 -5.08 1.06 -6.34
N VAL A 13 -5.86 0.03 -6.00
CA VAL A 13 -6.85 -0.56 -6.89
C VAL A 13 -8.21 -0.65 -6.19
N LEU A 14 -9.22 -0.07 -6.83
CA LEU A 14 -10.61 -0.25 -6.45
C LEU A 14 -11.23 -1.32 -7.32
N ILE A 15 -11.94 -2.27 -6.71
CA ILE A 15 -12.70 -3.29 -7.44
C ILE A 15 -14.17 -3.26 -7.02
N ALA A 16 -15.05 -3.53 -7.97
CA ALA A 16 -16.47 -3.74 -7.73
C ALA A 16 -16.69 -5.06 -6.98
N LYS A 17 -17.73 -5.09 -6.14
CA LYS A 17 -18.07 -6.28 -5.33
C LYS A 17 -18.64 -7.39 -6.20
N SER A 18 -17.80 -8.35 -6.58
CA SER A 18 -18.22 -9.65 -7.12
C SER A 18 -17.15 -10.69 -6.83
N ALA A 19 -17.45 -11.64 -5.94
CA ALA A 19 -16.49 -12.67 -5.53
C ALA A 19 -16.07 -13.59 -6.70
N LYS A 20 -16.98 -13.82 -7.67
CA LYS A 20 -16.74 -14.73 -8.81
C LYS A 20 -16.14 -14.03 -10.03
N ALA A 21 -16.48 -12.75 -10.22
CA ALA A 21 -16.07 -11.95 -11.38
C ALA A 21 -15.79 -10.50 -10.93
N PRO A 22 -14.67 -10.25 -10.24
CA PRO A 22 -14.30 -8.90 -9.84
C PRO A 22 -14.08 -8.04 -11.08
N MET A 23 -14.41 -6.76 -10.98
CA MET A 23 -14.14 -5.76 -12.01
C MET A 23 -13.31 -4.65 -11.40
N VAL A 24 -12.27 -4.21 -12.10
CA VAL A 24 -11.45 -3.07 -11.67
C VAL A 24 -12.19 -1.80 -12.03
N ILE A 25 -12.50 -0.99 -11.01
CA ILE A 25 -13.14 0.31 -11.18
C ILE A 25 -12.07 1.38 -11.38
N ASP A 26 -11.02 1.33 -10.57
CA ASP A 26 -9.90 2.28 -10.64
C ASP A 26 -8.57 1.58 -10.37
N SER A 27 -7.53 2.06 -11.04
CA SER A 27 -6.14 1.63 -10.84
C SER A 27 -5.20 2.82 -11.00
N ARG A 28 -4.58 3.25 -9.90
CA ARG A 28 -3.67 4.40 -9.88
C ARG A 28 -2.48 4.21 -8.96
N VAL A 29 -1.57 5.18 -9.00
CA VAL A 29 -0.53 5.38 -7.99
C VAL A 29 -0.95 6.58 -7.15
N ILE A 30 -0.81 6.45 -5.83
CA ILE A 30 -1.02 7.53 -4.89
C ILE A 30 0.29 7.85 -4.18
N GLU A 31 0.57 9.13 -4.01
CA GLU A 31 1.68 9.59 -3.20
C GLU A 31 1.29 9.54 -1.71
N LEU A 32 2.23 9.10 -0.88
CA LEU A 32 2.11 9.09 0.58
C LEU A 32 3.07 10.10 1.23
N ALA A 33 3.98 10.67 0.44
CA ALA A 33 4.89 11.72 0.83
C ALA A 33 4.82 12.88 -0.17
N ASP A 34 5.09 14.08 0.32
CA ASP A 34 5.10 15.30 -0.48
C ASP A 34 6.37 15.35 -1.36
N LEU A 35 6.22 15.35 -2.68
CA LEU A 35 7.34 15.33 -3.61
C LEU A 35 8.13 16.64 -3.62
N ASP A 36 7.53 17.73 -3.15
CA ASP A 36 8.18 19.04 -3.04
C ASP A 36 9.04 19.14 -1.76
N VAL A 37 8.92 18.16 -0.86
CA VAL A 37 9.73 18.07 0.36
C VAL A 37 10.86 17.07 0.16
N ALA A 38 12.10 17.56 0.17
CA ALA A 38 13.29 16.71 0.09
C ALA A 38 13.29 15.63 1.18
N ASP A 39 13.80 14.44 0.82
CA ASP A 39 13.88 13.25 1.67
C ASP A 39 12.54 12.70 2.19
N SER A 40 11.40 13.25 1.78
CA SER A 40 10.08 12.85 2.28
C SER A 40 9.72 11.40 1.97
N ARG A 41 10.24 10.84 0.87
CA ARG A 41 10.09 9.41 0.54
C ARG A 41 11.05 8.52 1.30
N GLN A 42 12.13 9.07 1.83
CA GLN A 42 13.21 8.30 2.47
C GLN A 42 13.72 8.98 3.75
N PRO A 43 12.85 9.24 4.74
CA PRO A 43 13.20 10.08 5.90
C PRO A 43 14.25 9.47 6.82
N TYR A 44 14.55 8.16 6.68
CA TYR A 44 15.54 7.45 7.49
C TYR A 44 16.88 7.24 6.76
N HIS A 45 17.05 7.76 5.54
CA HIS A 45 18.34 7.72 4.84
C HIS A 45 19.08 9.05 4.98
N ALA A 46 20.37 9.00 5.31
CA ALA A 46 21.28 10.16 5.34
C ALA A 46 22.06 10.34 4.02
N GLY A 47 21.65 9.69 2.93
CA GLY A 47 22.47 9.54 1.72
C GLY A 47 23.54 8.46 1.87
N PHE A 48 24.12 8.03 0.73
CA PHE A 48 25.16 6.97 0.63
C PHE A 48 24.89 5.68 1.44
N GLY A 49 23.63 5.28 1.60
CA GLY A 49 23.27 4.02 2.28
C GLY A 49 23.44 4.04 3.81
N THR A 50 23.56 5.21 4.44
CA THR A 50 23.61 5.34 5.90
C THR A 50 22.24 5.72 6.48
N GLU A 51 22.03 5.39 7.75
CA GLU A 51 20.82 5.79 8.49
C GLU A 51 20.91 7.26 8.89
N GLU A 52 19.81 7.99 8.76
CA GLU A 52 19.71 9.38 9.22
C GLU A 52 19.77 9.45 10.75
N THR A 53 20.72 10.21 11.27
CA THR A 53 20.97 10.33 12.71
C THR A 53 20.44 11.65 13.29
N ASP A 54 20.10 12.63 12.44
CA ASP A 54 19.40 13.83 12.86
C ASP A 54 17.93 13.49 13.21
N THR A 55 17.72 13.13 14.48
CA THR A 55 16.40 12.79 15.01
C THR A 55 15.37 13.93 14.87
N ALA A 56 15.81 15.20 14.86
CA ALA A 56 14.92 16.34 14.68
C ALA A 56 14.44 16.43 13.22
N LYS A 57 15.35 16.21 12.25
CA LYS A 57 15.01 16.10 10.83
C LYS A 57 14.04 14.94 10.59
N VAL A 58 14.35 13.74 11.10
CA VAL A 58 13.48 12.56 10.97
C VAL A 58 12.10 12.86 11.53
N THR A 59 12.02 13.37 12.75
CA THR A 59 10.74 13.70 13.42
C THR A 59 9.92 14.70 12.60
N ARG A 60 10.56 15.74 12.06
CA ARG A 60 9.90 16.74 11.21
C ARG A 60 9.33 16.10 9.93
N LEU A 61 10.12 15.26 9.25
CA LEU A 61 9.70 14.58 8.03
C LEU A 61 8.54 13.61 8.30
N VAL A 62 8.64 12.78 9.35
CA VAL A 62 7.58 11.84 9.76
C VAL A 62 6.26 12.57 9.99
N ARG A 63 6.25 13.67 10.74
CA ARG A 63 5.05 14.48 10.96
C ARG A 63 4.49 15.07 9.66
N GLY A 64 5.36 15.45 8.72
CA GLY A 64 4.95 15.91 7.39
C GLY A 64 4.26 14.81 6.59
N ILE A 65 4.86 13.61 6.57
CA ILE A 65 4.36 12.42 5.88
C ILE A 65 3.01 12.00 6.45
N GLU A 66 2.85 11.98 7.77
CA GLU A 66 1.57 11.69 8.44
C GLU A 66 0.45 12.63 7.97
N ARG A 67 0.70 13.95 7.97
CA ARG A 67 -0.29 14.94 7.51
C ARG A 67 -0.60 14.80 6.03
N PHE A 68 0.42 14.61 5.20
CA PHE A 68 0.26 14.46 3.76
C PHE A 68 -0.53 13.20 3.41
N SER A 69 -0.13 12.05 3.96
CA SER A 69 -0.79 10.76 3.77
C SER A 69 -2.25 10.82 4.21
N ARG A 70 -2.55 11.39 5.38
CA ARG A 70 -3.94 11.54 5.86
C ARG A 70 -4.80 12.29 4.86
N ARG A 71 -4.31 13.43 4.35
CA ARG A 71 -5.05 14.24 3.37
C ARG A 71 -5.23 13.52 2.04
N ALA A 72 -4.18 12.89 1.52
CA ALA A 72 -4.23 12.16 0.25
C ALA A 72 -5.21 10.99 0.29
N ILE A 73 -5.23 10.23 1.39
CA ILE A 73 -6.13 9.09 1.57
C ILE A 73 -7.58 9.53 1.82
N ALA A 74 -7.80 10.59 2.59
CA ALA A 74 -9.13 11.16 2.76
C ALA A 74 -9.72 11.59 1.41
N ALA A 75 -8.97 12.36 0.62
CA ALA A 75 -9.40 12.81 -0.71
C ALA A 75 -9.71 11.62 -1.64
N LEU A 76 -8.84 10.61 -1.69
CA LEU A 76 -9.07 9.39 -2.47
C LEU A 76 -10.37 8.67 -2.05
N LEU A 77 -10.62 8.57 -0.74
CA LEU A 77 -11.82 7.91 -0.24
C LEU A 77 -13.08 8.73 -0.51
N ASP A 78 -13.01 10.06 -0.44
CA ASP A 78 -14.13 10.93 -0.77
C ASP A 78 -14.52 10.79 -2.24
N GLU A 79 -13.53 10.78 -3.16
CA GLU A 79 -13.75 10.46 -4.57
C GLU A 79 -14.47 9.12 -4.76
N TYR A 80 -13.95 8.05 -4.15
CA TYR A 80 -14.56 6.73 -4.31
C TYR A 80 -15.93 6.60 -3.64
N ARG A 81 -16.19 7.33 -2.55
CA ARG A 81 -17.46 7.26 -1.80
C ARG A 81 -18.58 8.02 -2.47
N ALA A 82 -18.29 8.90 -3.42
CA ALA A 82 -19.30 9.53 -4.25
C ALA A 82 -20.16 8.51 -5.01
N GLU A 83 -19.54 7.40 -5.46
CA GLU A 83 -20.20 6.40 -6.31
C GLU A 83 -20.17 4.97 -5.74
N HIS A 84 -19.33 4.71 -4.74
CA HIS A 84 -19.08 3.35 -4.26
C HIS A 84 -19.04 3.22 -2.74
N ARG A 85 -19.48 2.06 -2.25
CA ARG A 85 -19.50 1.75 -0.83
C ARG A 85 -18.15 1.19 -0.36
N VAL A 86 -17.20 2.06 -0.03
CA VAL A 86 -15.84 1.67 0.43
C VAL A 86 -15.77 1.52 1.96
N ARG A 87 -15.72 0.28 2.46
CA ARG A 87 -15.57 -0.06 3.89
C ARG A 87 -14.34 -0.84 4.29
N ARG A 88 -13.70 -1.50 3.33
CA ARG A 88 -12.60 -2.43 3.60
C ARG A 88 -11.44 -2.14 2.67
N ALA A 89 -10.25 -2.19 3.24
CA ALA A 89 -9.01 -2.12 2.51
C ALA A 89 -8.11 -3.30 2.88
N ALA A 90 -7.35 -3.79 1.90
CA ALA A 90 -6.21 -4.66 2.15
C ALA A 90 -4.91 -3.93 1.79
N VAL A 91 -3.94 -3.93 2.69
CA VAL A 91 -2.66 -3.24 2.52
C VAL A 91 -1.55 -4.29 2.43
N VAL A 92 -0.91 -4.39 1.27
CA VAL A 92 0.17 -5.35 1.03
C VAL A 92 1.53 -4.74 1.32
N VAL A 93 2.34 -5.45 2.10
CA VAL A 93 3.71 -5.07 2.49
C VAL A 93 4.75 -6.13 2.12
N ALA A 94 5.99 -5.70 1.84
CA ALA A 94 7.08 -6.63 1.49
C ALA A 94 7.51 -7.46 2.72
N SER A 95 7.58 -6.80 3.87
CA SER A 95 8.07 -7.35 5.13
C SER A 95 7.34 -6.72 6.32
N LEU A 96 7.34 -7.45 7.43
CA LEU A 96 6.91 -6.99 8.76
C LEU A 96 8.07 -7.03 9.78
N THR A 97 9.31 -7.21 9.31
CA THR A 97 10.51 -7.23 10.16
C THR A 97 10.57 -5.99 11.03
N ASP A 98 10.97 -6.18 12.29
CA ASP A 98 11.23 -5.07 13.19
C ASP A 98 12.55 -4.38 12.83
N PRO A 99 12.57 -3.08 12.46
CA PRO A 99 13.81 -2.41 12.11
C PRO A 99 14.85 -2.46 13.25
N ALA A 100 14.40 -2.47 14.52
CA ALA A 100 15.28 -2.55 15.68
C ALA A 100 16.11 -3.84 15.74
N THR A 101 15.70 -4.91 15.06
CA THR A 101 16.44 -6.18 15.01
C THR A 101 17.44 -6.24 13.86
N ILE A 102 17.57 -5.19 13.03
CA ILE A 102 18.42 -5.18 11.84
C ILE A 102 19.71 -4.42 12.14
N ALA A 103 20.85 -5.12 12.11
CA ALA A 103 22.17 -4.52 12.38
C ALA A 103 22.65 -3.60 11.24
N ASN A 104 22.49 -4.01 9.98
CA ASN A 104 22.93 -3.22 8.83
C ASN A 104 22.10 -1.92 8.72
N GLN A 105 22.78 -0.77 8.73
CA GLN A 105 22.14 0.56 8.78
C GLN A 105 21.23 0.82 7.57
N HIS A 106 21.69 0.50 6.36
CA HIS A 106 20.89 0.68 5.14
C HIS A 106 19.61 -0.16 5.17
N MET A 107 19.74 -1.43 5.54
CA MET A 107 18.60 -2.35 5.64
C MET A 107 17.62 -1.93 6.74
N ARG A 108 18.14 -1.41 7.85
CA ARG A 108 17.34 -0.86 8.95
C ARG A 108 16.58 0.39 8.51
N ALA A 109 17.23 1.34 7.85
CA ALA A 109 16.58 2.53 7.29
C ALA A 109 15.45 2.15 6.33
N HIS A 110 15.71 1.21 5.40
CA HIS A 110 14.68 0.71 4.49
C HIS A 110 13.50 0.03 5.21
N ALA A 111 13.77 -0.75 6.26
CA ALA A 111 12.72 -1.36 7.08
C ALA A 111 11.92 -0.31 7.87
N SER A 112 12.57 0.72 8.40
CA SER A 112 11.93 1.85 9.10
C SER A 112 11.00 2.62 8.17
N GLU A 113 11.39 2.83 6.91
CA GLU A 113 10.52 3.41 5.88
C GLU A 113 9.33 2.51 5.54
N GLY A 114 9.60 1.21 5.33
CA GLY A 114 8.56 0.23 5.07
C GLY A 114 7.51 0.18 6.19
N ARG A 115 7.96 0.27 7.46
CA ARG A 115 7.09 0.41 8.63
C ARG A 115 6.32 1.73 8.57
N LEU A 116 7.01 2.86 8.41
CA LEU A 116 6.40 4.20 8.40
C LEU A 116 5.28 4.29 7.36
N PHE A 117 5.57 4.00 6.09
CA PHE A 117 4.58 4.17 5.01
C PHE A 117 3.41 3.19 5.11
N ARG A 118 3.64 1.99 5.65
CA ARG A 118 2.53 1.09 6.01
C ARG A 118 1.68 1.71 7.11
N THR A 119 2.29 2.18 8.20
CA THR A 119 1.57 2.73 9.36
C THR A 119 0.73 3.94 8.96
N VAL A 120 1.31 4.94 8.31
CA VAL A 120 0.56 6.16 7.92
C VAL A 120 -0.59 5.87 6.95
N LEU A 121 -0.44 4.89 6.05
CA LEU A 121 -1.53 4.46 5.18
C LEU A 121 -2.65 3.76 5.95
N VAL A 122 -2.30 2.82 6.84
CA VAL A 122 -3.26 2.08 7.67
C VAL A 122 -4.02 3.06 8.57
N ASP A 123 -3.30 3.92 9.29
CA ASP A 123 -3.88 4.90 10.21
C ASP A 123 -4.81 5.87 9.48
N ALA A 124 -4.43 6.34 8.29
CA ALA A 124 -5.27 7.24 7.49
C ALA A 124 -6.56 6.56 7.01
N LEU A 125 -6.48 5.29 6.60
CA LEU A 125 -7.65 4.50 6.21
C LEU A 125 -8.59 4.27 7.41
N GLU A 126 -8.04 3.88 8.56
CA GLU A 126 -8.81 3.61 9.78
C GLU A 126 -9.48 4.87 10.34
N GLN A 127 -8.80 6.02 10.32
CA GLN A 127 -9.38 7.32 10.67
C GLN A 127 -10.55 7.70 9.76
N CYS A 128 -10.54 7.24 8.51
CA CYS A 128 -11.66 7.40 7.58
C CYS A 128 -12.74 6.31 7.75
N GLY A 129 -12.67 5.47 8.79
CA GLY A 129 -13.65 4.41 9.07
C GLY A 129 -13.54 3.18 8.15
N VAL A 130 -12.39 2.96 7.51
CA VAL A 130 -12.13 1.78 6.68
C VAL A 130 -11.50 0.68 7.53
N THR A 131 -12.10 -0.52 7.56
CA THR A 131 -11.47 -1.69 8.19
C THR A 131 -10.30 -2.17 7.33
N VAL A 132 -9.09 -2.21 7.90
CA VAL A 132 -7.87 -2.58 7.18
C VAL A 132 -7.42 -4.00 7.51
N ARG A 133 -7.00 -4.75 6.48
CA ARG A 133 -6.26 -6.00 6.62
C ARG A 133 -4.86 -5.83 6.04
N VAL A 134 -3.82 -5.99 6.86
CA VAL A 134 -2.44 -6.04 6.37
C VAL A 134 -2.11 -7.45 5.89
N VAL A 135 -1.44 -7.57 4.74
CA VAL A 135 -1.08 -8.84 4.10
C VAL A 135 0.38 -8.80 3.65
N LEU A 136 1.15 -9.85 3.88
CA LEU A 136 2.49 -9.97 3.31
C LEU A 136 2.40 -10.31 1.82
N GLU A 137 3.25 -9.68 1.01
CA GLU A 137 3.23 -9.84 -0.44
C GLU A 137 3.38 -11.31 -0.86
N ARG A 138 4.27 -12.05 -0.21
CA ARG A 138 4.48 -13.48 -0.49
C ARG A 138 3.23 -14.34 -0.29
N ASP A 139 2.30 -13.90 0.57
CA ASP A 139 1.12 -14.70 0.96
C ASP A 139 -0.14 -14.30 0.18
N VAL A 140 -0.15 -13.16 -0.53
CA VAL A 140 -1.38 -12.56 -1.08
C VAL A 140 -2.12 -13.48 -2.06
N TYR A 141 -1.38 -14.15 -2.96
CA TYR A 141 -1.97 -15.03 -3.98
C TYR A 141 -2.41 -16.37 -3.40
N ASP A 142 -1.71 -16.87 -2.38
CA ASP A 142 -2.09 -18.11 -1.69
C ASP A 142 -3.36 -17.91 -0.87
N LEU A 143 -3.44 -16.79 -0.15
CA LEU A 143 -4.63 -16.41 0.60
C LEU A 143 -5.83 -16.20 -0.34
N LEU A 144 -5.63 -15.49 -1.46
CA LEU A 144 -6.70 -15.30 -2.44
C LEU A 144 -7.12 -16.63 -3.08
N GLY A 145 -6.16 -17.49 -3.45
CA GLY A 145 -6.40 -18.84 -3.98
C GLY A 145 -7.29 -19.67 -3.07
N LYS A 146 -6.99 -19.70 -1.77
CA LYS A 146 -7.83 -20.36 -0.76
C LYS A 146 -9.24 -19.76 -0.72
N ALA A 147 -9.37 -18.43 -0.74
CA ALA A 147 -10.67 -17.75 -0.68
C ALA A 147 -11.56 -18.02 -1.90
N VAL A 148 -10.98 -18.11 -3.11
CA VAL A 148 -11.75 -18.34 -4.35
C VAL A 148 -11.68 -19.78 -4.86
N ARG A 149 -11.17 -20.71 -4.03
CA ARG A 149 -10.99 -22.15 -4.31
C ARG A 149 -10.28 -22.42 -5.65
N ARG A 150 -9.13 -21.78 -5.85
CA ARG A 150 -8.27 -21.93 -7.04
C ARG A 150 -6.80 -22.00 -6.66
N SER A 151 -5.96 -22.53 -7.55
CA SER A 151 -4.52 -22.51 -7.32
C SER A 151 -3.97 -21.07 -7.38
N PRO A 152 -2.84 -20.79 -6.72
CA PRO A 152 -2.19 -19.48 -6.79
C PRO A 152 -1.85 -19.06 -8.23
N SER A 153 -1.46 -20.01 -9.10
CA SER A 153 -1.18 -19.75 -10.51
C SER A 153 -2.43 -19.33 -11.29
N GLN A 154 -3.56 -20.03 -11.11
CA GLN A 154 -4.84 -19.66 -11.72
C GLN A 154 -5.28 -18.27 -11.27
N VAL A 155 -5.13 -17.95 -9.99
CA VAL A 155 -5.45 -16.61 -9.47
C VAL A 155 -4.55 -15.54 -10.08
N LYS A 156 -3.23 -15.76 -10.17
CA LYS A 156 -2.30 -14.83 -10.82
C LYS A 156 -2.72 -14.53 -12.26
N THR A 157 -3.08 -15.55 -13.04
CA THR A 157 -3.57 -15.38 -14.42
C THR A 157 -4.85 -14.56 -14.46
N ARG A 158 -5.82 -14.84 -13.58
CA ARG A 158 -7.08 -14.08 -13.52
C ARG A 158 -6.85 -12.62 -13.15
N VAL A 159 -6.02 -12.35 -12.14
CA VAL A 159 -5.65 -10.98 -11.74
C VAL A 159 -4.93 -10.25 -12.88
N ALA A 160 -4.08 -10.93 -13.64
CA ALA A 160 -3.45 -10.33 -14.82
C ALA A 160 -4.48 -9.91 -15.88
N ALA A 161 -5.49 -10.75 -16.14
CA ALA A 161 -6.57 -10.47 -17.10
C ALA A 161 -7.50 -9.32 -16.67
N LEU A 162 -7.61 -9.01 -15.37
CA LEU A 162 -8.44 -7.89 -14.88
C LEU A 162 -7.97 -6.51 -15.35
N GLY A 163 -6.74 -6.40 -15.86
CA GLY A 163 -6.19 -5.14 -16.34
C GLY A 163 -6.56 -4.78 -17.77
N GLU A 164 -7.31 -5.62 -18.48
CA GLU A 164 -7.76 -5.31 -19.83
C GLU A 164 -8.68 -4.07 -19.82
N GLY A 165 -8.34 -3.07 -20.62
CA GLY A 165 -9.07 -1.78 -20.65
C GLY A 165 -8.83 -0.88 -19.42
N VAL A 166 -7.99 -1.30 -18.47
CA VAL A 166 -7.54 -0.48 -17.33
C VAL A 166 -6.26 0.25 -17.72
N GLY A 167 -6.02 1.44 -17.17
CA GLY A 167 -4.80 2.22 -17.40
C GLY A 167 -3.52 1.52 -16.92
N ARG A 168 -2.87 2.04 -15.86
CA ARG A 168 -1.61 1.45 -15.37
C ARG A 168 -1.88 0.06 -14.75
N TRP A 169 -1.22 -0.99 -15.25
CA TRP A 169 -1.39 -2.37 -14.76
C TRP A 169 -0.07 -3.15 -14.56
N ARG A 170 0.82 -2.61 -13.71
CA ARG A 170 2.12 -3.22 -13.40
C ARG A 170 2.03 -4.22 -12.24
N ALA A 171 3.18 -4.76 -11.82
CA ALA A 171 3.26 -5.74 -10.74
C ALA A 171 2.58 -5.24 -9.46
N GLU A 172 2.80 -3.99 -9.07
CA GLU A 172 2.22 -3.41 -7.86
C GLU A 172 0.69 -3.29 -7.96
N GLN A 173 0.14 -2.92 -9.11
CA GLN A 173 -1.31 -2.88 -9.33
C GLN A 173 -1.91 -4.29 -9.27
N LYS A 174 -1.26 -5.30 -9.87
CA LYS A 174 -1.73 -6.69 -9.80
C LYS A 174 -1.77 -7.20 -8.36
N VAL A 175 -0.74 -6.91 -7.57
CA VAL A 175 -0.71 -7.28 -6.15
C VAL A 175 -1.79 -6.53 -5.35
N ALA A 176 -1.97 -5.23 -5.59
CA ALA A 176 -3.03 -4.45 -4.98
C ALA A 176 -4.43 -4.97 -5.36
N ALA A 177 -4.65 -5.36 -6.61
CA ALA A 177 -5.89 -5.96 -7.09
C ALA A 177 -6.17 -7.32 -6.44
N ALA A 178 -5.15 -8.18 -6.30
CA ALA A 178 -5.27 -9.44 -5.60
C ALA A 178 -5.69 -9.22 -4.13
N ALA A 179 -5.11 -8.23 -3.46
CA ALA A 179 -5.47 -7.86 -2.10
C ALA A 179 -6.90 -7.30 -2.01
N ALA A 180 -7.30 -6.47 -2.96
CA ALA A 180 -8.67 -5.96 -3.06
C ALA A 180 -9.70 -7.09 -3.21
N TRP A 181 -9.38 -8.11 -4.02
CA TRP A 181 -10.24 -9.28 -4.24
C TRP A 181 -10.30 -10.19 -3.02
N LEU A 182 -9.18 -10.34 -2.29
CA LEU A 182 -9.15 -11.14 -1.07
C LEU A 182 -10.16 -10.68 0.00
N ILE A 183 -10.56 -9.40 -0.03
CA ILE A 183 -11.47 -8.79 0.94
C ILE A 183 -12.81 -8.32 0.35
N SER A 184 -13.11 -8.64 -0.92
CA SER A 184 -14.37 -8.24 -1.57
C SER A 184 -15.59 -9.06 -1.15
#